data_AF-A0A5C9ACJ1-F1
#
_entry.id   AF-A0A5C9ACJ1-F1
#
_cell.length_a   1.000
_cell.length_b   1.000
_cell.length_c   1.000
_cell.angle_alpha   90.00
_cell.angle_beta   90.00
_cell.angle_gamma   90.00
#
_symmetry.space_group_name_H-M   'P 1'
#
loop_
_entity.id
_entity.type
_entity.pdbx_description
1 polymer ?
#
loop_
_entity_poly.entity_id
_entity_poly.type
_entity_poly.pdbx_seq_one_letter_code
_entity_poly.pdbx_strand_id
1 'polypeptide(L)'
;TWTPTANIRARYKAQGIELPAVVPAGPDNPMGHHAIRLAAYGGVYLLHGTNADFGIGMRVSSGCIRLRDDDIKTLFSQVTPGTKVNIINTPIKVSAEPNGARLVEVHQPLSEKIDDDPQLLPITLNSAMQSFKDAAQTDAEVMQHVMDVRSGMPVDVRRHQVSPQTL
;
A
#
# COMPACT_ATOMS: atom_id res chain seq x y z
N THR A 1 4.04 19.21 -16.23
CA THR A 1 3.15 18.79 -17.32
C THR A 1 2.89 17.30 -17.21
N TRP A 2 1.81 16.80 -17.81
CA TRP A 2 1.52 15.38 -17.91
C TRP A 2 1.45 14.97 -19.38
N THR A 3 2.13 13.89 -19.74
CA THR A 3 2.03 13.28 -21.07
C THR A 3 1.31 11.94 -20.90
N PRO A 4 0.02 11.83 -21.28
CA PRO A 4 -0.70 10.57 -21.17
C PRO A 4 0.02 9.45 -21.93
N THR A 5 -0.01 8.23 -21.43
CA THR A 5 0.53 7.08 -22.18
C THR A 5 -0.37 6.74 -23.37
N ALA A 6 0.15 5.98 -24.34
CA ALA A 6 -0.65 5.51 -25.47
C ALA A 6 -1.91 4.74 -25.02
N ASN A 7 -1.78 3.89 -23.99
CA ASN A 7 -2.90 3.14 -23.43
C ASN A 7 -3.96 4.03 -22.78
N ILE A 8 -3.54 5.07 -22.04
CA ILE A 8 -4.48 6.03 -21.45
C ILE A 8 -5.23 6.79 -22.55
N ARG A 9 -4.53 7.28 -23.59
CA ARG A 9 -5.19 7.94 -24.73
C ARG A 9 -6.19 7.02 -25.42
N ALA A 10 -5.83 5.76 -25.66
CA ALA A 10 -6.71 4.78 -26.29
C ALA A 10 -7.98 4.54 -25.45
N ARG A 11 -7.83 4.40 -24.13
CA ARG A 11 -8.96 4.22 -23.20
C ARG A 11 -9.91 5.41 -23.22
N TYR A 12 -9.41 6.64 -23.12
CA TYR A 12 -10.25 7.84 -23.14
C TYR A 12 -10.92 8.03 -24.52
N LYS A 13 -10.19 7.75 -25.61
CA LYS A 13 -10.74 7.79 -26.96
C LYS A 13 -11.90 6.81 -27.15
N ALA A 14 -11.82 5.61 -26.58
CA ALA A 14 -12.92 4.63 -26.58
C ALA A 14 -14.16 5.11 -25.80
N GLN A 15 -14.01 6.09 -24.91
CA GLN A 15 -15.09 6.76 -24.18
C GLN A 15 -15.56 8.06 -24.88
N GLY A 16 -15.06 8.35 -26.08
CA GLY A 16 -15.37 9.58 -26.82
C GLY A 16 -14.62 10.82 -26.33
N ILE A 17 -13.60 10.66 -25.47
CA ILE A 17 -12.80 11.78 -24.92
C ILE A 17 -11.43 11.81 -25.60
N GLU A 18 -11.12 12.90 -26.30
CA GLU A 18 -9.81 13.12 -26.89
C GLU A 18 -8.89 13.86 -25.91
N LEU A 19 -7.81 13.20 -25.48
CA LEU A 19 -6.83 13.81 -24.59
C LEU A 19 -5.75 14.56 -25.37
N PRO A 20 -5.29 15.73 -24.89
CA PRO A 20 -4.18 16.42 -25.51
C PRO A 20 -2.88 15.59 -25.40
N ALA A 21 -1.94 15.82 -26.32
CA ALA A 21 -0.65 15.16 -26.30
C ALA A 21 0.13 15.47 -25.01
N VAL A 22 -0.01 16.70 -24.51
CA VAL A 22 0.57 17.17 -23.26
C VAL A 22 -0.48 18.00 -22.53
N VAL A 23 -0.75 17.66 -21.28
CA VAL A 23 -1.52 18.49 -20.35
C VAL A 23 -0.53 19.43 -19.64
N PRO A 24 -0.73 20.76 -19.71
CA PRO A 24 0.16 21.74 -19.08
C PRO A 24 0.16 21.59 -17.55
N ALA A 25 1.12 22.24 -16.89
CA ALA A 25 1.05 22.39 -15.44
C ALA A 25 -0.12 23.32 -15.08
N GLY A 26 -0.74 23.10 -13.93
CA GLY A 26 -1.87 23.90 -13.44
C GLY A 26 -2.86 23.08 -12.62
N PRO A 27 -3.93 23.72 -12.12
CA PRO A 27 -4.94 23.07 -11.26
C PRO A 27 -5.62 21.87 -11.92
N ASP A 28 -5.79 21.90 -13.24
CA ASP A 28 -6.44 20.84 -14.00
C ASP A 28 -5.51 19.67 -14.35
N ASN A 29 -4.23 19.73 -13.96
CA ASN A 29 -3.31 18.64 -14.22
C ASN A 29 -3.61 17.47 -13.26
N PRO A 30 -3.96 16.27 -13.76
CA PRO A 30 -4.29 15.13 -12.91
C PRO A 30 -3.12 14.62 -12.08
N MET A 31 -1.89 15.05 -12.39
CA MET A 31 -0.69 14.76 -11.61
C MET A 31 -0.53 15.65 -10.37
N GLY A 32 -1.38 16.65 -10.17
CA GLY A 32 -1.22 17.64 -9.11
C GLY A 32 0.00 18.54 -9.30
N HIS A 33 0.50 19.13 -8.22
CA HIS A 33 1.56 20.14 -8.28
C HIS A 33 2.98 19.56 -8.32
N HIS A 34 3.17 18.33 -7.85
CA HIS A 34 4.48 17.69 -7.73
C HIS A 34 4.45 16.27 -8.28
N ALA A 35 5.57 15.86 -8.89
CA ALA A 35 5.75 14.50 -9.37
C ALA A 35 7.23 14.07 -9.29
N ILE A 36 7.44 12.85 -8.84
CA ILE A 36 8.73 12.17 -8.76
C ILE A 36 8.67 10.99 -9.71
N ARG A 37 9.57 10.97 -10.71
CA ARG A 37 9.65 9.88 -11.67
C ARG A 37 10.47 8.72 -11.10
N LEU A 38 9.93 7.52 -11.23
CA LEU A 38 10.66 6.30 -10.93
C LEU A 38 11.44 5.86 -12.17
N ALA A 39 12.73 5.56 -12.02
CA ALA A 39 13.55 5.07 -13.13
C ALA A 39 13.07 3.72 -13.70
N ALA A 40 12.27 2.98 -12.93
CA ALA A 40 11.68 1.71 -13.34
C ALA A 40 10.87 1.85 -14.63
N TYR A 41 10.96 0.83 -15.50
CA TYR A 41 10.21 0.73 -16.76
C TYR A 41 10.33 1.98 -17.66
N GLY A 42 11.49 2.64 -17.66
CA GLY A 42 11.76 3.78 -18.52
C GLY A 42 11.12 5.11 -18.09
N GLY A 43 10.79 5.28 -16.80
CA GLY A 43 10.30 6.58 -16.30
C GLY A 43 8.79 6.78 -16.40
N VAL A 44 8.03 5.71 -16.67
CA VAL A 44 6.58 5.75 -16.91
C VAL A 44 5.75 5.69 -15.62
N TYR A 45 6.34 5.27 -14.50
CA TYR A 45 5.72 5.27 -13.19
C TYR A 45 6.18 6.45 -12.36
N LEU A 46 5.25 7.04 -11.60
CA LEU A 46 5.50 8.23 -10.81
C LEU A 46 4.84 8.13 -9.44
N LEU A 47 5.48 8.75 -8.45
CA LEU A 47 4.79 9.24 -7.27
C LEU A 47 4.35 10.67 -7.59
N HIS A 48 3.07 10.97 -7.48
CA HIS A 48 2.57 12.29 -7.85
C HIS A 48 1.39 12.70 -6.98
N GLY A 49 1.09 14.00 -6.97
CA GLY A 49 -0.10 14.54 -6.33
C GLY A 49 -1.37 14.22 -7.10
N THR A 50 -2.46 14.90 -6.79
CA THR A 50 -3.66 14.82 -7.61
C THR A 50 -4.54 16.03 -7.43
N ASN A 51 -5.32 16.36 -8.46
CA ASN A 51 -6.35 17.38 -8.41
C ASN A 51 -7.75 16.83 -8.04
N ALA A 52 -7.87 15.54 -7.76
CA ALA A 52 -9.12 14.94 -7.26
C ALA A 52 -9.12 14.90 -5.73
N ASP A 53 -10.29 15.04 -5.13
CA ASP A 53 -10.55 14.92 -3.70
C ASP A 53 -10.73 13.45 -3.23
N PHE A 54 -10.82 12.51 -4.17
CA PHE A 54 -10.91 11.07 -3.92
C PHE A 54 -9.81 10.26 -4.64
N GLY A 55 -9.62 9.01 -4.22
CA GLY A 55 -8.78 8.02 -4.91
C GLY A 55 -7.55 7.55 -4.16
N ILE A 56 -7.15 8.25 -3.09
CA ILE A 56 -6.06 7.81 -2.20
C ILE A 56 -6.54 6.62 -1.38
N GLY A 57 -5.72 5.56 -1.32
CA GLY A 57 -6.08 4.29 -0.68
C GLY A 57 -7.01 3.40 -1.53
N MET A 58 -7.32 3.80 -2.78
CA MET A 58 -8.20 3.05 -3.68
C MET A 58 -7.45 2.59 -4.95
N ARG A 59 -7.94 1.52 -5.58
CA ARG A 59 -7.40 0.96 -6.84
C ARG A 59 -7.91 1.73 -8.07
N VAL A 60 -7.62 3.02 -8.15
CA VAL A 60 -8.12 3.91 -9.22
C VAL A 60 -7.04 4.41 -10.17
N SER A 61 -5.76 4.13 -9.89
CA SER A 61 -4.67 4.57 -10.75
C SER A 61 -4.42 3.60 -11.90
N SER A 62 -3.90 4.12 -13.02
CA SER A 62 -3.38 3.29 -14.12
C SER A 62 -1.91 2.91 -13.89
N GLY A 63 -1.53 2.67 -12.63
CA GLY A 63 -0.21 2.19 -12.22
C GLY A 63 0.70 3.20 -11.52
N CYS A 64 0.43 4.50 -11.58
CA CYS A 64 1.16 5.49 -10.77
C CYS A 64 0.67 5.51 -9.31
N ILE A 65 1.47 6.07 -8.42
CA ILE A 65 1.18 6.16 -6.98
C ILE A 65 0.74 7.60 -6.68
N ARG A 66 -0.52 7.76 -6.26
CA ARG A 66 -1.12 9.05 -5.94
C ARG A 66 -0.97 9.35 -4.45
N LEU A 67 -0.61 10.58 -4.14
CA LEU A 67 -0.54 11.14 -2.79
C LEU A 67 -1.45 12.38 -2.71
N ARG A 68 -1.84 12.79 -1.49
CA ARG A 68 -2.47 14.09 -1.29
C ARG A 68 -1.47 15.20 -1.59
N ASP A 69 -1.95 16.41 -1.88
CA ASP A 69 -1.10 17.50 -2.35
C ASP A 69 -0.01 17.89 -1.34
N ASP A 70 -0.36 17.97 -0.05
CA ASP A 70 0.61 18.26 1.02
C ASP A 70 1.61 17.10 1.24
N ASP A 71 1.16 15.85 1.08
CA ASP A 71 2.00 14.67 1.22
C ASP A 71 3.07 14.62 0.11
N ILE A 72 2.66 14.82 -1.16
CA ILE A 72 3.61 14.82 -2.27
C ILE A 72 4.57 16.01 -2.20
N LYS A 73 4.09 17.19 -1.78
CA LYS A 73 4.93 18.38 -1.60
C LYS A 73 6.01 18.11 -0.56
N THR A 74 5.63 17.53 0.58
CA THR A 74 6.55 17.14 1.64
C THR A 74 7.58 16.15 1.12
N LEU A 75 7.13 15.07 0.48
CA LEU A 75 8.02 14.05 -0.06
C LEU A 75 8.99 14.64 -1.11
N PHE A 76 8.49 15.45 -2.03
CA PHE A 76 9.28 16.09 -3.09
C PHE A 76 10.41 16.97 -2.52
N SER A 77 10.17 17.64 -1.40
CA SER A 77 11.19 18.47 -0.74
C SER A 77 12.29 17.68 -0.02
N GLN A 78 12.03 16.41 0.31
CA GLN A 78 12.93 15.58 1.12
C GLN A 78 13.75 14.58 0.31
N VAL A 79 13.23 14.12 -0.84
CA VAL A 79 13.91 13.11 -1.66
C VAL A 79 14.77 13.75 -2.74
N THR A 80 15.90 13.12 -3.04
CA THR A 80 16.80 13.54 -4.12
C THR A 80 16.79 12.54 -5.26
N PRO A 81 17.12 12.94 -6.50
CA PRO A 81 17.36 11.98 -7.58
C PRO A 81 18.35 10.90 -7.16
N GLY A 82 18.04 9.64 -7.47
CA GLY A 82 18.83 8.48 -7.06
C GLY A 82 18.43 7.85 -5.71
N THR A 83 17.51 8.47 -4.95
CA THR A 83 16.93 7.82 -3.75
C THR A 83 16.28 6.49 -4.15
N LYS A 84 16.64 5.41 -3.44
CA LYS A 84 16.12 4.07 -3.70
C LYS A 84 14.64 3.99 -3.32
N VAL A 85 13.83 3.42 -4.20
CA VAL A 85 12.42 3.12 -3.97
C VAL A 85 12.23 1.61 -3.99
N ASN A 86 11.65 1.07 -2.93
CA ASN A 86 11.25 -0.34 -2.84
C ASN A 86 9.72 -0.41 -2.82
N ILE A 87 9.14 -1.15 -3.76
CA ILE A 87 7.71 -1.44 -3.78
C ILE A 87 7.55 -2.87 -3.26
N ILE A 88 6.76 -3.03 -2.20
CA ILE A 88 6.50 -4.32 -1.57
C ILE A 88 4.99 -4.59 -1.57
N ASN A 89 4.61 -5.86 -1.69
CA ASN A 89 3.26 -6.33 -1.45
C ASN A 89 3.29 -7.25 -0.23
N THR A 90 2.95 -6.70 0.92
CA THR A 90 3.10 -7.40 2.21
C THR A 90 1.90 -7.04 3.09
N PRO A 91 0.80 -7.80 3.00
CA PRO A 91 -0.41 -7.53 3.78
C PRO A 91 -0.24 -7.85 5.26
N ILE A 92 0.81 -8.56 5.66
CA ILE A 92 1.09 -8.90 7.05
C ILE A 92 2.48 -8.45 7.46
N LYS A 93 2.57 -7.77 8.60
CA LYS A 93 3.83 -7.36 9.23
C LYS A 93 3.90 -7.97 10.62
N VAL A 94 5.06 -8.48 10.99
CA VAL A 94 5.33 -9.05 12.32
C VAL A 94 6.56 -8.39 12.93
N SER A 95 6.55 -8.18 14.24
CA SER A 95 7.70 -7.65 14.97
C SER A 95 7.83 -8.30 16.34
N ALA A 96 9.05 -8.70 16.69
CA ALA A 96 9.40 -9.14 18.03
C ALA A 96 10.25 -8.04 18.68
N GLU A 97 9.67 -7.38 19.68
CA GLU A 97 10.24 -6.18 20.29
C GLU A 97 11.19 -6.53 21.46
N PRO A 98 12.18 -5.67 21.79
CA PRO A 98 13.12 -5.91 22.89
C PRO A 98 12.45 -6.07 24.27
N ASN A 99 11.27 -5.50 24.47
CA ASN A 99 10.47 -5.65 25.70
C ASN A 99 9.66 -6.97 25.75
N GLY A 100 9.86 -7.85 24.76
CA GLY A 100 9.16 -9.12 24.63
C GLY A 100 7.78 -9.02 23.97
N ALA A 101 7.29 -7.84 23.62
CA ALA A 101 6.04 -7.69 22.87
C ALA A 101 6.17 -8.35 21.49
N ARG A 102 5.07 -8.93 21.01
CA ARG A 102 5.03 -9.60 19.70
C ARG A 102 3.90 -8.99 18.91
N LEU A 103 4.22 -8.03 18.06
CA LEU A 103 3.21 -7.28 17.32
C LEU A 103 2.96 -7.92 15.96
N VAL A 104 1.69 -8.00 15.57
CA VAL A 104 1.26 -8.33 14.22
C VAL A 104 0.29 -7.27 13.71
N GLU A 105 0.46 -6.85 12.46
CA GLU A 105 -0.46 -5.95 11.77
C GLU A 105 -0.87 -6.63 10.45
N VAL A 106 -2.17 -6.89 10.28
CA VAL A 106 -2.72 -7.60 9.11
C VAL A 106 -3.70 -6.70 8.38
N HIS A 107 -3.45 -6.51 7.08
CA HIS A 107 -4.32 -5.85 6.12
C HIS A 107 -4.94 -6.88 5.17
N GLN A 108 -5.99 -6.47 4.49
CA GLN A 108 -6.52 -7.23 3.37
C GLN A 108 -5.47 -7.29 2.22
N PRO A 109 -5.23 -8.47 1.60
CA PRO A 109 -4.37 -8.60 0.43
C PRO A 109 -4.76 -7.69 -0.73
N LEU A 110 -3.77 -7.36 -1.56
CA LEU A 110 -4.00 -6.64 -2.81
C LEU A 110 -4.86 -7.51 -3.74
N SER A 111 -6.06 -7.03 -4.07
CA SER A 111 -6.90 -7.65 -5.09
C SER A 111 -6.26 -7.57 -6.47
N GLU A 112 -6.57 -8.52 -7.36
CA GLU A 112 -6.12 -8.49 -8.75
C GLU A 112 -7.21 -7.90 -9.64
N LYS A 113 -8.46 -8.27 -9.40
CA LYS A 113 -9.65 -7.84 -10.13
C LYS A 113 -10.51 -6.90 -9.29
N ILE A 114 -11.45 -6.23 -9.93
CA ILE A 114 -12.33 -5.27 -9.27
C ILE A 114 -13.40 -5.96 -8.41
N ASP A 115 -13.80 -7.18 -8.79
CA ASP A 115 -14.83 -7.97 -8.11
C ASP A 115 -14.25 -8.97 -7.08
N ASP A 116 -12.93 -8.94 -6.85
CA ASP A 116 -12.33 -9.77 -5.81
C ASP A 116 -12.79 -9.29 -4.44
N ASP A 117 -13.16 -10.21 -3.57
CA ASP A 117 -13.31 -9.93 -2.13
C ASP A 117 -11.94 -10.12 -1.44
N PRO A 118 -11.23 -9.04 -1.10
CA PRO A 118 -9.91 -9.16 -0.51
C PRO A 118 -9.95 -9.72 0.93
N GLN A 119 -11.12 -9.79 1.57
CA GLN A 119 -11.29 -10.47 2.85
C GLN A 119 -11.12 -12.00 2.72
N LEU A 120 -11.44 -12.56 1.56
CA LEU A 120 -11.37 -14.00 1.29
C LEU A 120 -10.05 -14.42 0.62
N LEU A 121 -9.24 -13.47 0.15
CA LEU A 121 -7.95 -13.78 -0.47
C LEU A 121 -6.98 -14.39 0.55
N PRO A 122 -6.15 -15.37 0.14
CA PRO A 122 -5.17 -15.98 1.03
C PRO A 122 -4.05 -15.01 1.36
N ILE A 123 -3.53 -15.09 2.59
CA ILE A 123 -2.32 -14.39 3.03
C ILE A 123 -1.17 -15.39 3.02
N THR A 124 -0.18 -15.18 2.15
CA THR A 124 1.04 -15.99 2.12
C THR A 124 2.04 -15.47 3.14
N LEU A 125 2.48 -16.34 4.06
CA LEU A 125 3.54 -16.05 5.02
C LEU A 125 4.89 -16.49 4.44
N ASN A 126 5.90 -15.63 4.55
CA ASN A 126 7.27 -16.06 4.32
C ASN A 126 7.79 -16.86 5.53
N SER A 127 8.98 -17.46 5.42
CA SER A 127 9.54 -18.30 6.49
C SER A 127 9.70 -17.57 7.83
N ALA A 128 10.05 -16.28 7.83
CA ALA A 128 10.18 -15.52 9.07
C ALA A 128 8.83 -15.28 9.75
N MET A 129 7.80 -14.97 8.96
CA MET A 129 6.42 -14.79 9.44
C MET A 129 5.82 -16.10 9.93
N GLN A 130 6.08 -17.21 9.24
CA GLN A 130 5.66 -18.54 9.66
C GLN A 130 6.31 -18.91 11.00
N SER A 131 7.64 -18.74 11.12
CA SER A 131 8.35 -18.95 12.38
C SER A 131 7.85 -18.03 13.50
N PHE A 132 7.47 -16.78 13.19
CA PHE A 132 6.87 -15.88 14.16
C PHE A 132 5.50 -16.38 14.65
N LYS A 133 4.64 -16.86 13.74
CA LYS A 133 3.32 -17.42 14.04
C LYS A 133 3.42 -18.69 14.89
N ASP A 134 4.37 -19.56 14.58
CA ASP A 134 4.53 -20.87 15.23
C ASP A 134 5.36 -20.82 16.52
N ALA A 135 5.94 -19.66 16.85
CA ALA A 135 6.77 -19.49 18.03
C ALA A 135 5.97 -19.76 19.33
N ALA A 136 6.61 -20.40 20.30
CA ALA A 136 5.98 -20.72 21.60
C ALA A 136 5.54 -19.47 22.39
N GLN A 137 6.13 -18.31 22.10
CA GLN A 137 5.77 -17.03 22.70
C GLN A 137 4.59 -16.34 22.00
N THR A 138 4.11 -16.87 20.87
CA THR A 138 2.96 -16.33 20.14
C THR A 138 1.68 -17.04 20.56
N ASP A 139 0.67 -16.27 20.95
CA ASP A 139 -0.67 -16.76 21.19
C ASP A 139 -1.32 -17.14 19.85
N ALA A 140 -1.59 -18.43 19.65
CA ALA A 140 -2.07 -18.94 18.38
C ALA A 140 -3.51 -18.50 18.09
N GLU A 141 -4.34 -18.36 19.12
CA GLU A 141 -5.74 -17.97 18.99
C GLU A 141 -5.84 -16.48 18.65
N VAL A 142 -5.10 -15.63 19.37
CA VAL A 142 -5.06 -14.19 19.07
C VAL A 142 -4.44 -13.96 17.69
N MET A 143 -3.36 -14.66 17.35
CA MET A 143 -2.75 -14.56 16.02
C MET A 143 -3.73 -14.95 14.91
N GLN A 144 -4.49 -16.04 15.09
CA GLN A 144 -5.48 -16.46 14.10
C GLN A 144 -6.61 -15.42 13.99
N HIS A 145 -7.12 -14.92 15.11
CA HIS A 145 -8.14 -13.90 15.14
C HIS A 145 -7.72 -12.63 14.37
N VAL A 146 -6.47 -12.17 14.54
CA VAL A 146 -5.98 -11.00 13.81
C VAL A 146 -5.83 -11.27 12.30
N MET A 147 -5.42 -12.48 11.92
CA MET A 147 -5.36 -12.91 10.51
C MET A 147 -6.74 -12.98 9.85
N ASP A 148 -7.78 -13.28 10.64
CA ASP A 148 -9.16 -13.35 10.16
C ASP A 148 -9.79 -11.94 10.10
N VAL A 149 -9.56 -11.09 11.10
CA VAL A 149 -10.16 -9.74 11.17
C VAL A 149 -9.51 -8.76 10.20
N ARG A 150 -8.19 -8.81 10.00
CA ARG A 150 -7.45 -7.96 9.04
C ARG A 150 -7.73 -6.46 9.18
N SER A 151 -7.78 -5.96 10.42
CA SER A 151 -8.17 -4.58 10.74
C SER A 151 -7.18 -3.51 10.29
N GLY A 152 -5.96 -3.90 9.92
CA GLY A 152 -4.85 -2.98 9.66
C GLY A 152 -4.23 -2.34 10.90
N MET A 153 -4.70 -2.71 12.11
CA MET A 153 -4.16 -2.20 13.37
C MET A 153 -3.15 -3.19 13.98
N PRO A 154 -2.01 -2.73 14.52
CA PRO A 154 -1.09 -3.60 15.25
C PRO A 154 -1.72 -4.18 16.52
N VAL A 155 -1.54 -5.48 16.74
CA VAL A 155 -2.02 -6.22 17.91
C VAL A 155 -0.87 -7.00 18.56
N ASP A 156 -0.78 -6.95 19.89
CA ASP A 156 0.16 -7.79 20.64
C ASP A 156 -0.39 -9.23 20.76
N VAL A 157 0.30 -10.16 20.10
CA VAL A 157 0.01 -11.59 20.10
C VAL A 157 0.94 -12.36 21.03
N ARG A 158 1.55 -11.70 22.01
CA ARG A 158 2.33 -12.40 23.04
C ARG A 158 1.43 -13.34 23.85
N ARG A 159 1.87 -14.58 23.99
CA ARG A 159 1.25 -15.59 24.86
C ARG A 159 1.36 -15.16 26.32
N HIS A 160 0.23 -14.96 26.96
CA HIS A 160 0.16 -14.73 28.40
C HIS A 160 -0.03 -16.07 29.11
N GLN A 161 0.79 -16.38 30.12
CA GLN A 161 0.52 -17.53 30.98
C GLN A 161 -0.70 -17.18 31.84
N VAL A 162 -1.81 -17.89 31.62
CA VAL A 162 -2.91 -17.89 32.59
C VAL A 162 -2.40 -18.66 33.81
N SER A 163 -2.06 -17.96 34.90
CA SER A 163 -1.81 -18.63 36.17
C SER A 163 -3.09 -19.37 36.57
N PRO A 164 -3.04 -20.67 36.93
CA PRO A 164 -4.20 -21.32 37.54
C PRO A 164 -4.60 -20.50 38.76
N GLN A 165 -5.82 -19.94 38.76
CA GLN A 165 -6.40 -19.43 39.99
C GLN A 165 -6.59 -20.64 40.90
N THR A 166 -5.72 -20.80 41.88
CA THR A 166 -5.95 -21.70 43.00
C THR A 166 -7.21 -21.23 43.71
N LEU A 167 -8.26 -22.02 43.64
CA LEU A 167 -9.47 -21.89 44.48
C LEU A 167 -9.13 -22.21 45.94
#